data_AF-A0A957BUW9-F1
#
_entry.id   AF-A0A957BUW9-F1
#
_cell.length_a   1.000
_cell.length_b   1.000
_cell.length_c   1.000
_cell.angle_alpha   90.00
_cell.angle_beta   90.00
_cell.angle_gamma   90.00
#
_symmetry.space_group_name_H-M   'P 1'
#
loop_
_entity.id
_entity.type
_entity.pdbx_description
1 polymer ?
#
loop_
_entity_poly.entity_id
_entity_poly.type
_entity_poly.pdbx_seq_one_letter_code
_entity_poly.pdbx_strand_id
1 'polypeptide(L)'
;MNANNNLKPNRKSALPFLMLVFLFAIPFWILGALVEPENLPINLPLSTFAVLAPMTAALLLTYRDSGRAGVSQLLSNAVDYRRIKNKAWYLPIFLLLPLIAVLSYILLVAMGR
;
A
#
# COMPACT_ATOMS: atom_id res chain seq x y z
N MET A 1 44.08 -7.86 14.44
CA MET A 1 43.38 -7.41 13.21
C MET A 1 41.88 -7.45 13.47
N ASN A 2 41.25 -6.30 13.69
CA ASN A 2 39.84 -6.18 14.06
C ASN A 2 39.02 -5.86 12.80
N ALA A 3 38.14 -6.78 12.40
CA ALA A 3 37.27 -6.63 11.23
C ALA A 3 35.89 -6.13 11.67
N ASN A 4 35.85 -4.90 12.18
CA ASN A 4 34.63 -4.12 12.36
C ASN A 4 34.13 -3.64 10.99
N ASN A 5 33.67 -4.60 10.18
CA ASN A 5 33.03 -4.35 8.90
C ASN A 5 31.66 -3.72 9.16
N ASN A 6 31.66 -2.40 8.99
CA ASN A 6 30.51 -1.53 8.80
C ASN A 6 29.47 -2.16 7.86
N LEU A 7 28.56 -2.96 8.40
CA LEU A 7 27.30 -3.30 7.75
C LEU A 7 26.44 -2.04 7.76
N LYS A 8 26.79 -1.06 6.92
CA LYS A 8 25.84 0.00 6.55
C LYS A 8 24.64 -0.75 5.95
N PRO A 9 23.45 -0.69 6.57
CA PRO A 9 22.26 -1.21 5.90
C PRO A 9 22.17 -0.43 4.60
N ASN A 10 22.29 -1.14 3.47
CA ASN A 10 22.07 -0.57 2.16
C ASN A 10 20.60 -0.13 2.14
N ARG A 11 20.34 1.12 2.56
CA ARG A 11 19.01 1.71 2.53
C ARG A 11 18.68 1.89 1.06
N LYS A 12 18.10 0.85 0.46
CA LYS A 12 17.46 0.97 -0.84
C LYS A 12 16.53 2.16 -0.74
N SER A 13 16.84 3.21 -1.49
CA SER A 13 16.11 4.47 -1.40
C SER A 13 14.66 4.20 -1.80
N ALA A 14 13.71 4.66 -1.00
CA ALA A 14 12.29 4.55 -1.32
C ALA A 14 11.88 5.54 -2.44
N LEU A 15 12.73 6.52 -2.76
CA LEU A 15 12.51 7.53 -3.79
C LEU A 15 12.15 6.96 -5.17
N PRO A 16 12.90 6.00 -5.75
CA PRO A 16 12.54 5.40 -7.04
C PRO A 16 11.17 4.72 -7.02
N PHE A 17 10.78 4.09 -5.90
CA PHE A 17 9.46 3.52 -5.76
C PHE A 17 8.38 4.61 -5.78
N LEU A 18 8.51 5.64 -4.93
CA LEU A 18 7.55 6.75 -4.88
C LEU A 18 7.41 7.43 -6.24
N MET A 19 8.52 7.78 -6.90
CA MET A 19 8.49 8.41 -8.22
C MET A 19 7.76 7.56 -9.24
N LEU A 20 7.99 6.25 -9.25
CA LEU A 20 7.35 5.35 -10.19
C LEU A 20 5.84 5.22 -9.90
N VAL A 21 5.45 5.16 -8.63
CA VAL A 21 4.03 5.15 -8.23
C VAL A 21 3.34 6.45 -8.64
N PHE A 22 3.93 7.61 -8.37
CA PHE A 22 3.36 8.89 -8.79
C PHE A 22 3.27 8.99 -10.31
N LEU A 23 4.32 8.60 -11.03
CA LEU A 23 4.35 8.63 -12.48
C LEU A 23 3.29 7.71 -13.11
N PHE A 24 3.00 6.57 -12.48
CA PHE A 24 1.91 5.68 -12.91
C PHE A 24 0.54 6.19 -12.44
N ALA A 25 0.41 6.68 -11.22
CA ALA A 25 -0.89 7.06 -10.66
C ALA A 25 -1.47 8.33 -11.29
N ILE A 26 -0.64 9.33 -11.57
CA ILE A 26 -1.05 10.62 -12.16
C ILE A 26 -1.84 10.44 -13.47
N PRO A 27 -1.35 9.71 -14.49
CA PRO A 27 -2.10 9.54 -15.74
C PRO A 27 -3.39 8.75 -15.53
N PHE A 28 -3.41 7.74 -14.66
CA PHE A 28 -4.64 7.02 -14.34
C PHE A 28 -5.67 7.88 -13.60
N TRP A 29 -5.22 8.81 -12.75
CA TRP A 29 -6.09 9.79 -12.10
C TRP A 29 -6.68 10.79 -13.09
N ILE A 30 -5.85 11.32 -13.99
CA ILE A 30 -6.30 12.24 -15.04
C ILE A 30 -7.29 11.55 -15.98
N LEU A 31 -6.99 10.34 -16.45
CA LEU A 31 -7.90 9.56 -17.28
C LEU A 31 -9.20 9.20 -16.55
N GLY A 32 -9.14 8.88 -15.25
CA GLY A 32 -10.32 8.64 -14.44
C GLY A 32 -11.15 9.89 -14.13
N ALA A 33 -10.57 11.08 -14.23
CA ALA A 33 -11.28 12.36 -14.10
C ALA A 33 -11.88 12.83 -15.43
N LEU A 34 -11.25 12.51 -16.57
CA LEU A 34 -11.75 12.84 -17.91
C LEU A 34 -12.81 11.87 -18.42
N VAL A 35 -12.78 10.60 -17.96
CA VAL A 35 -13.77 9.60 -18.34
C VAL A 35 -14.85 9.56 -17.27
N GLU A 36 -15.98 10.20 -17.57
CA GLU A 36 -17.16 10.14 -16.72
C GLU A 36 -17.65 8.68 -16.63
N PRO A 37 -17.96 8.17 -15.43
CA PRO A 37 -18.33 6.77 -15.20
C PRO A 37 -19.64 6.34 -15.87
N GLU A 38 -20.37 7.28 -16.47
CA GLU A 38 -21.71 7.09 -17.05
C GLU A 38 -21.71 6.30 -18.38
N ASN A 39 -20.55 6.13 -19.03
CA ASN A 39 -20.42 5.37 -20.29
C ASN A 39 -19.93 3.91 -20.11
N LEU A 40 -19.77 3.42 -18.88
CA LEU A 40 -19.41 2.02 -18.62
C LEU A 40 -20.58 1.23 -18.03
N PRO A 41 -20.84 -0.01 -18.52
CA PRO A 41 -21.90 -0.89 -17.99
C PRO A 41 -21.65 -1.31 -16.53
N ILE A 42 -20.45 -1.07 -16.02
CA ILE A 42 -20.05 -1.18 -14.62
C ILE A 42 -19.56 0.21 -14.26
N ASN A 43 -20.23 0.93 -13.36
CA ASN A 43 -19.87 2.26 -12.84
C ASN A 43 -18.50 2.28 -12.14
N LEU A 44 -17.43 1.83 -12.82
CA LEU A 44 -16.10 1.68 -12.27
C LEU A 44 -15.20 2.74 -12.92
N PRO A 45 -14.84 3.79 -12.18
CA PRO A 45 -13.91 4.80 -12.65
C PRO A 45 -12.57 4.14 -13.02
N LEU A 46 -11.98 4.56 -14.15
CA LEU A 46 -10.64 4.12 -14.55
C LEU A 46 -9.57 4.44 -13.49
N SER A 47 -9.82 5.42 -12.61
CA SER A 47 -8.96 5.72 -11.46
C SER A 47 -8.84 4.56 -10.46
N THR A 48 -9.78 3.61 -10.45
CA THR A 48 -9.69 2.39 -9.61
C THR A 48 -8.45 1.56 -9.96
N PHE A 49 -8.02 1.57 -11.21
CA PHE A 49 -6.78 0.89 -11.62
C PHE A 49 -5.53 1.49 -10.99
N ALA A 50 -5.56 2.75 -10.54
CA ALA A 50 -4.45 3.38 -9.82
C ALA A 50 -4.16 2.68 -8.47
N VAL A 51 -5.11 1.92 -7.90
CA VAL A 51 -4.89 1.09 -6.70
C VAL A 51 -3.81 0.03 -6.93
N LEU A 52 -3.63 -0.41 -8.19
CA LEU A 52 -2.61 -1.39 -8.57
C LEU A 52 -1.23 -0.76 -8.82
N ALA A 53 -1.13 0.57 -8.97
CA ALA A 53 0.13 1.28 -9.23
C ALA A 53 1.26 1.00 -8.21
N PRO A 54 1.02 1.02 -6.88
CA PRO A 54 2.06 0.64 -5.92
C PRO A 54 2.47 -0.82 -6.05
N MET A 55 1.54 -1.72 -6.39
CA MET A 55 1.85 -3.13 -6.60
C MET A 55 2.75 -3.32 -7.83
N THR A 56 2.41 -2.70 -8.97
CA THR A 56 3.21 -2.80 -10.19
C THR A 56 4.58 -2.14 -10.03
N ALA A 57 4.66 -0.99 -9.37
CA ALA A 57 5.93 -0.30 -9.09
C ALA A 57 6.85 -1.13 -8.19
N ALA A 58 6.31 -1.74 -7.13
CA ALA A 58 7.07 -2.61 -6.24
C ALA A 58 7.60 -3.84 -7.00
N LEU A 59 6.74 -4.48 -7.81
CA LEU A 59 7.11 -5.65 -8.61
C LEU A 59 8.20 -5.30 -9.63
N LEU A 60 8.05 -4.19 -10.35
CA LEU A 60 9.00 -3.77 -11.39
C LEU A 60 10.37 -3.42 -10.80
N LEU A 61 10.41 -2.66 -9.70
CA LEU A 61 11.66 -2.28 -9.05
C LEU A 61 12.38 -3.51 -8.48
N THR A 62 11.63 -4.44 -7.92
CA THR A 62 12.17 -5.69 -7.35
C THR A 62 12.66 -6.65 -8.43
N TYR A 63 11.93 -6.75 -9.54
CA TYR A 63 12.36 -7.52 -10.69
C TYR A 63 13.66 -6.96 -11.27
N ARG A 64 13.80 -5.63 -11.33
CA ARG A 64 15.02 -4.98 -11.82
C ARG A 64 16.23 -5.21 -10.90
N ASP A 65 16.02 -5.22 -9.60
CA ASP A 65 17.11 -5.31 -8.61
C ASP A 65 17.51 -6.76 -8.24
N SER A 66 16.56 -7.69 -8.28
CA SER A 66 16.76 -9.07 -7.80
C SER A 66 16.07 -10.13 -8.65
N GLY A 67 15.58 -9.77 -9.84
CA GLY A 67 14.96 -10.68 -10.80
C GLY A 67 13.71 -11.39 -10.28
N ARG A 68 13.42 -12.57 -10.86
CA ARG A 68 12.27 -13.40 -10.46
C ARG A 68 12.36 -13.88 -9.00
N ALA A 69 13.57 -14.11 -8.49
CA ALA A 69 13.79 -14.53 -7.11
C ALA A 69 13.35 -13.45 -6.11
N GLY A 70 13.71 -12.19 -6.37
CA GLY A 70 13.25 -11.05 -5.58
C GLY A 70 11.73 -10.90 -5.57
N VAL A 71 11.09 -11.05 -6.73
CA VAL A 71 9.63 -10.99 -6.85
C VAL A 71 8.95 -12.07 -6.02
N SER A 72 9.43 -13.31 -6.11
CA SER A 72 8.92 -14.43 -5.28
C SER A 72 9.09 -14.16 -3.79
N GLN A 73 10.24 -13.62 -3.39
CA GLN A 73 10.49 -13.25 -1.99
C GLN A 73 9.58 -12.11 -1.51
N LEU A 74 9.30 -11.12 -2.36
CA LEU A 74 8.41 -10.00 -2.02
C LEU A 74 6.96 -10.47 -1.90
N LEU A 75 6.51 -11.34 -2.81
CA LEU A 75 5.18 -11.94 -2.75
C LEU A 75 5.04 -12.87 -1.55
N SER A 76 6.06 -13.68 -1.27
CA SER A 76 6.13 -14.51 -0.07
C SER A 76 6.04 -13.65 1.19
N ASN A 77 6.79 -12.55 1.28
CA ASN A 77 6.72 -11.60 2.40
C ASN A 77 5.38 -10.86 2.50
N ALA A 78 4.72 -10.55 1.37
CA ALA A 78 3.42 -9.90 1.35
C ALA A 78 2.30 -10.85 1.79
N VAL A 79 2.43 -12.13 1.46
CA VAL A 79 1.53 -13.22 1.86
C VAL A 79 1.98 -13.86 3.19
N ASP A 80 3.08 -13.40 3.78
CA ASP A 80 3.61 -13.87 5.06
C ASP A 80 2.75 -13.36 6.23
N TYR A 81 1.52 -13.85 6.26
CA TYR A 81 0.57 -13.75 7.35
C TYR A 81 1.13 -14.44 8.62
N ARG A 82 2.17 -15.27 8.47
CA ARG A 82 2.83 -16.02 9.54
C ARG A 82 3.75 -15.14 10.40
N ARG A 83 4.04 -13.90 9.98
CA ARG A 83 4.70 -12.89 10.83
C ARG A 83 3.84 -12.44 12.00
N ILE A 84 2.51 -12.55 11.91
CA ILE A 84 1.62 -12.24 13.03
C ILE A 84 1.51 -13.50 13.91
N LYS A 85 2.58 -13.78 14.67
CA LYS A 85 2.61 -14.90 15.62
C LYS A 85 1.62 -14.73 16.78
N ASN A 86 1.17 -13.51 17.04
CA ASN A 86 0.34 -13.19 18.19
C ASN A 86 -1.09 -12.84 17.76
N LYS A 87 -2.00 -13.81 17.84
CA LYS A 87 -3.42 -13.64 17.49
C LYS A 87 -4.10 -12.53 18.29
N ALA A 88 -3.56 -12.18 19.46
CA ALA A 88 -4.02 -11.07 20.29
C ALA A 88 -3.97 -9.71 19.58
N TRP A 89 -3.15 -9.55 18.53
CA TRP A 89 -3.08 -8.32 17.73
C TRP A 89 -4.24 -8.15 16.74
N TYR A 90 -4.96 -9.22 16.37
CA TYR A 90 -6.18 -9.06 15.55
C TYR A 90 -7.30 -8.39 16.32
N LEU A 91 -7.36 -8.60 17.63
CA LEU A 91 -8.40 -8.02 18.47
C LEU A 91 -8.37 -6.49 18.49
N PRO A 92 -7.25 -5.80 18.80
CA PRO A 92 -7.20 -4.35 18.72
C PRO A 92 -7.34 -3.83 17.29
N ILE A 93 -6.87 -4.54 16.26
CA ILE A 93 -7.08 -4.13 14.85
C ILE A 93 -8.57 -4.15 14.49
N PHE A 94 -9.26 -5.22 14.86
CA PHE A 94 -10.68 -5.37 14.61
C PHE A 94 -11.51 -4.40 15.47
N LEU A 95 -11.08 -4.14 16.70
CA LEU A 95 -11.76 -3.25 17.63
C LEU A 95 -11.45 -1.77 17.40
N LEU A 96 -10.34 -1.44 16.76
CA LEU A 96 -9.97 -0.07 16.38
C LEU A 96 -11.03 0.56 15.48
N LEU A 97 -11.46 -0.17 14.46
CA LEU A 97 -12.47 0.29 13.49
C LEU A 97 -13.81 0.68 14.16
N PRO A 98 -14.47 -0.20 14.94
CA PRO A 98 -15.69 0.14 15.65
C PRO A 98 -15.45 1.17 16.77
N LEU A 99 -14.30 1.15 17.44
CA LEU A 99 -13.98 2.13 18.48
C LEU A 99 -13.88 3.54 17.91
N ILE A 100 -13.22 3.72 16.76
CA ILE A 100 -13.17 5.00 16.05
C ILE A 100 -14.57 5.43 15.62
N ALA A 101 -15.40 4.52 15.10
CA ALA A 101 -16.76 4.84 14.69
C ALA A 101 -17.62 5.32 15.87
N VAL A 102 -17.52 4.65 17.02
CA VAL A 102 -18.23 5.04 18.24
C VAL A 102 -17.72 6.38 18.77
N LEU A 103 -16.41 6.62 18.79
CA LEU A 103 -15.83 7.90 19.20
C LEU A 103 -16.31 9.05 18.30
N SER A 104 -16.27 8.86 16.98
CA SER A 104 -16.79 9.84 16.02
C SER A 104 -18.27 10.12 16.23
N TYR A 105 -19.07 9.10 16.51
CA TYR A 105 -20.50 9.26 16.80
C TYR A 105 -20.75 10.03 18.10
N ILE A 106 -19.99 9.73 19.16
CA ILE A 106 -20.08 10.47 20.43
C ILE A 106 -19.71 11.94 20.23
N LEU A 107 -18.65 12.23 19.47
CA LEU A 107 -18.26 13.60 19.14
C LEU A 107 -19.33 14.33 18.34
N LEU A 108 -19.96 13.65 17.36
CA LEU A 108 -21.06 14.21 16.59
C LEU A 108 -22.27 14.55 17.47
N VAL A 109 -22.64 13.65 18.40
CA VAL A 109 -23.74 13.87 19.34
C VAL A 109 -23.40 14.96 20.36
N ALA A 110 -22.14 15.08 20.77
CA ALA A 110 -21.68 16.11 21.71
C ALA A 110 -21.58 17.50 21.09
N MET A 111 -21.21 17.60 19.80
CA MET A 111 -21.16 18.87 19.04
C MET A 111 -22.50 19.25 18.41
N GLY A 112 -23.39 18.28 18.16
CA GLY A 112 -24.74 18.48 17.65
C GLY A 112 -25.77 18.77 18.76
N ARG A 113 -25.32 18.99 19.99
CA ARG A 113 -26.08 19.57 21.09
C ARG A 113 -25.75 21.03 21.28
#